data_AF-A0A6G3UPF2-F1
#
_entry.id   AF-A0A6G3UPF2-F1
#
_cell.length_a   1.000
_cell.length_b   1.000
_cell.length_c   1.000
_cell.angle_alpha   90.00
_cell.angle_beta   90.00
_cell.angle_gamma   90.00
#
_symmetry.space_group_name_H-M   'P 1'
#
loop_
_entity.id
_entity.type
_entity.pdbx_description
1 polymer ?
#
loop_
_entity_poly.entity_id
_entity_poly.type
_entity_poly.pdbx_seq_one_letter_code
_entity_poly.pdbx_strand_id
1 'polypeptide(L)'
;MQSDAPRDIPAPTTSPEPRALATRSRRTGRPCTGPSLLARGAARDPYRFYRMLREQYPLSYDAPLGAWLVSRYDDVTAALTDPRFTGFPHDGAPRGGPAPLGLCHGSPRCLPTDRYTVVTGTVPAGLAERVERTAYVLARRIARRPRADLVEEFCRWL
;
A
#
# COMPACT_ATOMS: atom_id res chain seq x y z
N MET A 1 12.12 -63.25 50.57
CA MET A 1 11.19 -63.30 49.41
C MET A 1 11.10 -61.89 48.86
N GLN A 2 11.52 -61.78 47.62
CA GLN A 2 11.76 -60.58 46.84
C GLN A 2 10.46 -60.03 46.26
N SER A 3 10.28 -58.70 46.20
CA SER A 3 9.38 -57.94 45.30
C SER A 3 9.50 -56.46 45.70
N ASP A 4 10.51 -55.73 45.22
CA ASP A 4 10.49 -54.91 43.99
C ASP A 4 9.74 -53.58 44.19
N ALA A 5 10.47 -52.48 44.05
CA ALA A 5 10.00 -51.10 44.16
C ALA A 5 9.81 -50.50 42.73
N PRO A 6 9.49 -49.21 42.61
CA PRO A 6 8.24 -48.65 42.11
C PRO A 6 8.23 -48.38 40.59
N ARG A 7 7.03 -48.23 40.00
CA ARG A 7 6.89 -47.50 38.73
C ARG A 7 6.29 -46.13 39.00
N ASP A 8 7.18 -45.15 39.06
CA ASP A 8 6.86 -43.72 38.98
C ASP A 8 6.12 -43.43 37.68
N ILE A 9 4.92 -42.87 37.80
CA ILE A 9 4.24 -42.18 36.69
C ILE A 9 4.73 -40.75 36.73
N PRO A 10 5.44 -40.23 35.70
CA PRO A 10 5.80 -38.83 35.68
C PRO A 10 4.53 -37.99 35.50
N ALA A 11 4.40 -36.95 36.33
CA ALA A 11 3.40 -35.90 36.16
C ALA A 11 3.50 -35.28 34.75
N PRO A 12 2.38 -34.83 34.15
CA PRO A 12 2.43 -34.17 32.85
C PRO A 12 3.34 -32.94 32.94
N THR A 13 4.34 -32.92 32.08
CA THR A 13 5.27 -31.81 31.87
C THR A 13 4.47 -30.52 31.70
N THR A 14 4.63 -29.58 32.62
CA THR A 14 4.16 -28.21 32.44
C THR A 14 4.82 -27.65 31.19
N SER A 15 4.01 -27.33 30.20
CA SER A 15 4.42 -26.61 29.00
C SER A 15 5.30 -25.41 29.37
N PRO A 16 6.39 -25.14 28.63
CA PRO A 16 7.21 -23.97 28.91
C PRO A 16 6.34 -22.72 28.74
N GLU A 17 6.37 -21.86 29.75
CA GLU A 17 5.64 -20.59 29.76
C GLU A 17 5.85 -19.83 28.44
N PRO A 18 4.81 -19.16 27.92
CA PRO A 18 4.98 -18.26 26.80
C PRO A 18 5.97 -17.18 27.22
N ARG A 19 7.18 -17.23 26.64
CA ARG A 19 8.22 -16.21 26.78
C ARG A 19 7.54 -14.86 26.79
N ALA A 20 7.66 -14.17 27.93
CA ALA A 20 7.16 -12.82 28.13
C ALA A 20 7.43 -12.02 26.86
N LEU A 21 6.35 -11.60 26.19
CA LEU A 21 6.40 -10.63 25.12
C LEU A 21 7.26 -9.50 25.65
N ALA A 22 8.48 -9.39 25.11
CA ALA A 22 9.36 -8.26 25.37
C ALA A 22 8.47 -7.03 25.22
N THR A 23 8.23 -6.36 26.33
CA THR A 23 7.46 -5.12 26.40
C THR A 23 8.10 -4.23 25.36
N ARG A 24 7.44 -4.10 24.20
CA ARG A 24 7.86 -3.19 23.15
C ARG A 24 7.97 -1.87 23.86
N SER A 25 9.20 -1.45 24.14
CA SER A 25 9.50 -0.14 24.67
C SER A 25 8.67 0.81 23.84
N ARG A 26 7.69 1.46 24.47
CA ARG A 26 6.90 2.50 23.85
C ARG A 26 7.94 3.48 23.34
N ARG A 27 8.26 3.40 22.04
CA ARG A 27 9.12 4.37 21.36
C ARG A 27 8.54 5.70 21.75
N THR A 28 9.23 6.40 22.63
CA THR A 28 8.88 7.73 23.06
C THR A 28 8.62 8.51 21.78
N GLY A 29 7.37 8.98 21.64
CA GLY A 29 6.88 9.53 20.39
C GLY A 29 7.84 10.59 19.91
N ARG A 30 8.46 10.36 18.76
CA ARG A 30 9.28 11.38 18.10
C ARG A 30 8.36 12.60 17.96
N PRO A 31 8.70 13.78 18.50
CA PRO A 31 7.87 14.96 18.29
C PRO A 31 7.74 15.17 16.79
N CYS A 32 6.52 15.00 16.27
CA CYS A 32 6.22 15.02 14.85
C CYS A 32 5.96 16.45 14.43
N THR A 33 7.05 17.19 14.20
CA THR A 33 7.02 18.59 13.77
C THR A 33 7.13 18.68 12.24
N GLY A 34 6.49 17.75 11.52
CA GLY A 34 6.56 17.64 10.07
C GLY A 34 5.23 17.99 9.39
N PRO A 35 5.25 18.46 8.14
CA PRO A 35 4.04 18.65 7.34
C PRO A 35 3.29 17.32 7.12
N SER A 36 1.95 17.37 7.14
CA SER A 36 1.09 16.17 7.01
C SER A 36 0.24 16.21 5.74
N LEU A 37 0.14 15.06 5.05
CA LEU A 37 -0.71 14.87 3.87
C LEU A 37 -2.20 14.91 4.21
N LEU A 38 -2.56 14.59 5.45
CA LEU A 38 -3.96 14.61 5.92
C LEU A 38 -4.41 16.01 6.34
N ALA A 39 -3.53 17.01 6.28
CA ALA A 39 -3.90 18.39 6.56
C ALA A 39 -4.84 18.93 5.46
N ARG A 40 -5.89 19.67 5.85
CA ARG A 40 -6.88 20.23 4.91
C ARG A 40 -6.27 21.08 3.78
N GLY A 41 -5.16 21.77 4.05
CA GLY A 41 -4.45 22.56 3.05
C GLY A 41 -3.76 21.72 1.97
N ALA A 42 -3.32 20.51 2.30
CA ALA A 42 -2.64 19.61 1.37
C ALA A 42 -3.61 19.08 0.30
N ALA A 43 -4.87 18.81 0.64
CA ALA A 43 -5.87 18.38 -0.34
C ALA A 43 -6.32 19.50 -1.29
N ARG A 44 -6.31 20.76 -0.81
CA ARG A 44 -6.77 21.92 -1.60
C ARG A 44 -5.73 22.41 -2.62
N ASP A 45 -4.45 22.39 -2.25
CA ASP A 45 -3.34 22.78 -3.12
C ASP A 45 -2.18 21.77 -2.97
N PRO A 46 -2.34 20.57 -3.55
CA PRO A 46 -1.38 19.48 -3.37
C PRO A 46 -0.01 19.83 -3.94
N TYR A 47 0.05 20.55 -5.07
CA TYR A 47 1.31 20.84 -5.74
C TYR A 47 2.19 21.81 -4.95
N ARG A 48 1.59 22.82 -4.30
CA ARG A 48 2.34 23.69 -3.40
C ARG A 48 2.87 22.93 -2.19
N PHE A 49 2.06 22.03 -1.64
CA PHE A 49 2.46 21.17 -0.54
C PHE A 49 3.61 20.24 -0.94
N TYR A 50 3.52 19.57 -2.09
CA TYR A 50 4.59 18.70 -2.60
C TYR A 50 5.89 19.47 -2.90
N ARG A 51 5.79 20.71 -3.36
CA ARG A 51 6.96 21.57 -3.55
C ARG A 51 7.68 21.83 -2.22
N MET A 52 6.95 22.21 -1.18
CA MET A 52 7.51 22.39 0.16
C MET A 52 8.13 21.09 0.70
N LEU A 53 7.49 19.93 0.50
CA LEU A 53 8.08 18.64 0.87
C LEU A 53 9.45 18.44 0.18
N ARG A 54 9.52 18.60 -1.15
CA ARG A 54 10.76 18.38 -1.90
C ARG A 54 11.91 19.31 -1.50
N GLU A 55 11.59 20.57 -1.23
CA GLU A 55 12.56 21.62 -0.92
C GLU A 55 13.03 21.57 0.53
N GLN A 56 12.12 21.34 1.49
CA GLN A 56 12.37 21.56 2.92
C GLN A 56 12.27 20.29 3.77
N TYR A 57 11.46 19.31 3.35
CA TYR A 57 11.19 18.08 4.10
C TYR A 57 11.30 16.84 3.19
N PRO A 58 12.46 16.60 2.54
CA PRO A 58 12.59 15.55 1.52
C PRO A 58 12.29 14.15 2.06
N LEU A 59 12.58 13.93 3.35
CA LEU A 59 12.22 12.76 4.14
C LEU A 59 11.66 13.21 5.50
N SER A 60 10.38 12.96 5.77
CA SER A 60 9.73 13.35 7.02
C SER A 60 8.70 12.33 7.49
N TYR A 61 8.55 12.17 8.80
CA TYR A 61 7.52 11.30 9.35
C TYR A 61 6.21 12.06 9.55
N ASP A 62 5.13 11.58 8.92
CA ASP A 62 3.77 12.11 9.05
C ASP A 62 3.03 11.29 10.13
N ALA A 63 2.95 11.84 11.34
CA ALA A 63 2.30 11.17 12.46
C ALA A 63 0.81 10.84 12.21
N PRO A 64 -0.01 11.78 11.72
CA PRO A 64 -1.40 11.49 11.35
C PRO A 64 -1.54 10.32 10.38
N LEU A 65 -0.63 10.20 9.40
CA LEU A 65 -0.62 9.08 8.46
C LEU A 65 0.03 7.81 9.03
N GLY A 66 0.86 7.95 10.07
CA GLY A 66 1.66 6.86 10.64
C GLY A 66 2.76 6.37 9.69
N ALA A 67 3.21 7.22 8.75
CA ALA A 67 4.09 6.81 7.67
C ALA A 67 5.25 7.78 7.44
N TRP A 68 6.32 7.27 6.82
CA TRP A 68 7.39 8.10 6.29
C TRP A 68 6.97 8.64 4.91
N LEU A 69 7.10 9.96 4.75
CA LEU A 69 6.93 10.64 3.47
C LEU A 69 8.29 10.80 2.81
N VAL A 70 8.37 10.38 1.55
CA VAL A 70 9.52 10.55 0.66
C VAL A 70 9.06 11.37 -0.53
N SER A 71 9.77 12.44 -0.88
CA SER A 71 9.27 13.40 -1.88
C SER A 71 10.20 13.70 -3.06
N ARG A 72 11.53 13.50 -2.92
CA ARG A 72 12.45 13.67 -4.05
C ARG A 72 12.34 12.49 -5.00
N TYR A 73 12.43 12.77 -6.30
CA TYR A 73 12.23 11.76 -7.34
C TYR A 73 13.22 10.60 -7.20
N ASP A 74 14.50 10.90 -6.97
CA ASP A 74 15.54 9.88 -6.84
C ASP A 74 15.29 8.95 -5.65
N ASP A 75 14.89 9.52 -4.50
CA ASP A 75 14.56 8.77 -3.30
C ASP A 75 13.30 7.90 -3.49
N VAL A 76 12.30 8.42 -4.21
CA VAL A 76 11.07 7.66 -4.55
C VAL A 76 11.41 6.50 -5.48
N THR A 77 12.17 6.76 -6.56
CA THR A 77 12.58 5.72 -7.49
C THR A 77 13.40 4.65 -6.79
N ALA A 78 14.34 5.03 -5.93
CA ALA A 78 15.11 4.08 -5.11
C ALA A 78 14.19 3.27 -4.17
N ALA A 79 13.23 3.92 -3.50
CA ALA A 79 12.30 3.24 -2.60
C ALA A 79 11.37 2.25 -3.33
N LEU A 80 10.94 2.56 -4.55
CA LEU A 80 10.04 1.68 -5.33
C LEU A 80 10.77 0.51 -5.99
N THR A 81 12.09 0.62 -6.20
CA THR A 81 12.89 -0.39 -6.91
C THR A 81 13.77 -1.25 -6.01
N ASP A 82 14.14 -0.74 -4.83
CA ASP A 82 14.97 -1.47 -3.88
C ASP A 82 14.15 -2.55 -3.13
N PRO A 83 14.51 -3.84 -3.25
CA PRO A 83 13.80 -4.94 -2.62
C PRO A 83 13.63 -4.82 -1.10
N ARG A 84 14.50 -4.06 -0.41
CA ARG A 84 14.41 -3.83 1.04
C ARG A 84 13.16 -3.06 1.46
N PHE A 85 12.58 -2.28 0.55
CA PHE A 85 11.32 -1.56 0.76
C PHE A 85 10.12 -2.28 0.13
N THR A 86 10.34 -3.43 -0.52
CA THR A 86 9.27 -4.27 -1.05
C THR A 86 8.75 -5.21 0.03
N GLY A 87 7.48 -5.09 0.40
CA GLY A 87 6.91 -5.92 1.46
C GLY A 87 5.48 -5.55 1.83
N PHE A 88 4.79 -6.47 2.50
CA PHE A 88 3.56 -6.12 3.20
C PHE A 88 3.89 -5.10 4.30
N PRO A 89 3.06 -4.07 4.51
CA PRO A 89 3.20 -3.22 5.69
C PRO A 89 3.33 -4.09 6.94
N HIS A 90 4.38 -3.89 7.73
CA HIS A 90 4.54 -4.58 9.03
C HIS A 90 3.56 -4.05 10.09
N ASP A 91 2.77 -3.05 9.69
CA ASP A 91 2.01 -2.14 10.51
C ASP A 91 0.56 -2.09 9.99
N GLY A 92 -0.30 -2.88 10.63
CA GLY A 92 -1.73 -2.58 10.77
C GLY A 92 -2.65 -2.77 9.56
N ALA A 93 -2.15 -3.04 8.36
CA ALA A 93 -3.03 -3.38 7.24
C ALA A 93 -3.84 -4.66 7.59
N PRO A 94 -5.18 -4.65 7.52
CA PRO A 94 -5.98 -5.83 7.82
C PRO A 94 -5.51 -7.02 6.97
N ARG A 95 -5.15 -8.12 7.63
CA ARG A 95 -4.86 -9.38 6.93
C ARG A 95 -6.11 -9.75 6.13
N GLY A 96 -6.00 -9.77 4.80
CA GLY A 96 -7.10 -10.10 3.89
C GLY A 96 -7.85 -8.91 3.28
N GLY A 97 -7.50 -7.67 3.59
CA GLY A 97 -7.92 -6.51 2.78
C GLY A 97 -7.06 -6.43 1.51
N PRO A 98 -7.58 -5.92 0.37
CA PRO A 98 -6.70 -5.58 -0.73
C PRO A 98 -5.67 -4.58 -0.20
N ALA A 99 -4.39 -4.94 -0.21
CA ALA A 99 -3.34 -3.95 -0.01
C ALA A 99 -3.62 -2.82 -1.00
N PRO A 100 -3.58 -1.53 -0.58
CA PRO A 100 -3.76 -0.43 -1.52
C PRO A 100 -2.86 -0.68 -2.74
N LEU A 101 -3.50 -0.80 -3.91
CA LEU A 101 -2.83 -1.10 -5.17
C LEU A 101 -1.69 -0.09 -5.34
N GLY A 102 -0.45 -0.54 -5.17
CA GLY A 102 0.74 0.32 -5.15
C GLY A 102 1.81 -0.06 -4.13
N LEU A 103 1.45 -0.70 -3.00
CA LEU A 103 2.45 -1.14 -2.00
C LEU A 103 3.01 -2.55 -2.29
N CYS A 104 2.30 -3.33 -3.09
CA CYS A 104 2.76 -4.64 -3.55
C CYS A 104 3.35 -4.51 -4.95
N HIS A 105 4.60 -4.07 -5.05
CA HIS A 105 5.39 -4.12 -6.30
C HIS A 105 5.65 -5.58 -6.70
N GLY A 106 4.67 -6.22 -7.34
CA GLY A 106 4.85 -7.57 -7.92
C GLY A 106 5.25 -8.66 -6.93
N SER A 107 5.10 -8.44 -5.62
CA SER A 107 5.43 -9.46 -4.62
C SER A 107 4.58 -10.71 -4.87
N PRO A 108 5.19 -11.90 -5.01
CA PRO A 108 4.46 -13.15 -5.20
C PRO A 108 3.51 -13.48 -4.04
N ARG A 109 3.66 -12.81 -2.89
CA ARG A 109 2.76 -12.92 -1.73
C ARG A 109 1.49 -12.07 -1.83
N CYS A 110 1.47 -11.06 -2.71
CA CYS A 110 0.30 -10.22 -2.94
C CYS A 110 -0.41 -10.55 -4.26
N LEU A 111 0.15 -11.44 -5.08
CA LEU A 111 -0.49 -11.91 -6.30
C LEU A 111 -1.82 -12.59 -5.92
N PRO A 112 -2.97 -12.11 -6.43
CA PRO A 112 -4.24 -12.75 -6.16
C PRO A 112 -4.20 -14.20 -6.64
N THR A 113 -4.63 -15.14 -5.81
CA THR A 113 -4.66 -16.58 -6.14
C THR A 113 -5.82 -16.95 -7.08
N ASP A 114 -6.66 -15.99 -7.48
CA ASP A 114 -7.89 -16.24 -8.24
C ASP A 114 -7.73 -16.11 -9.77
N ARG A 115 -8.59 -16.85 -10.46
CA ARG A 115 -8.67 -17.09 -11.93
C ARG A 115 -9.06 -15.88 -12.78
N TYR A 116 -9.38 -14.75 -12.16
CA TYR A 116 -9.61 -13.45 -12.81
C TYR A 116 -8.39 -12.52 -12.72
N THR A 117 -7.20 -13.09 -12.56
CA THR A 117 -5.94 -12.36 -12.51
C THR A 117 -5.69 -11.65 -13.84
N VAL A 118 -5.81 -10.32 -13.84
CA VAL A 118 -5.18 -9.49 -14.86
C VAL A 118 -3.67 -9.69 -14.70
N VAL A 119 -3.05 -10.40 -15.63
CA VAL A 119 -1.59 -10.45 -15.74
C VAL A 119 -1.14 -9.03 -16.00
N THR A 120 -0.52 -8.42 -14.98
CA THR A 120 0.11 -7.11 -15.12
C THR A 120 1.19 -7.22 -16.20
N GLY A 121 1.02 -6.48 -17.29
CA GLY A 121 1.94 -6.47 -18.43
C GLY A 121 1.42 -7.11 -19.72
N THR A 122 0.27 -7.81 -19.72
CA THR A 122 -0.36 -8.26 -20.97
C THR A 122 -1.59 -7.42 -21.29
N VAL A 123 -1.47 -6.55 -22.28
CA VAL A 123 -2.61 -5.85 -22.87
C VAL A 123 -3.42 -6.86 -23.70
N PRO A 124 -4.71 -7.08 -23.43
CA PRO A 124 -5.54 -7.97 -24.25
C PRO A 124 -5.46 -7.57 -25.73
N ALA A 125 -5.31 -8.55 -26.61
CA ALA A 125 -5.32 -8.32 -28.05
C ALA A 125 -6.59 -7.56 -28.46
N GLY A 126 -6.44 -6.51 -29.28
CA GLY A 126 -7.55 -5.66 -29.71
C GLY A 126 -8.10 -4.68 -28.66
N LEU A 127 -7.53 -4.61 -27.45
CA LEU A 127 -7.95 -3.58 -26.48
C LEU A 127 -7.73 -2.17 -27.02
N ALA A 128 -6.57 -1.92 -27.65
CA ALA A 128 -6.25 -0.63 -28.25
C ALA A 128 -7.30 -0.22 -29.30
N GLU A 129 -7.63 -1.11 -30.25
CA GLU A 129 -8.66 -0.84 -31.28
C GLU A 129 -10.04 -0.55 -30.66
N ARG A 130 -10.41 -1.27 -29.60
CA ARG A 130 -11.67 -1.04 -28.89
C ARG A 130 -11.68 0.30 -28.18
N VAL A 131 -10.58 0.67 -27.51
CA VAL A 131 -10.43 1.99 -26.85
C VAL A 131 -10.48 3.10 -27.89
N GLU A 132 -9.78 2.95 -29.01
CA GLU A 132 -9.79 3.93 -30.12
C GLU A 132 -11.17 4.11 -30.72
N ARG A 133 -11.87 3.00 -31.03
CA ARG A 133 -13.24 3.05 -31.57
C ARG A 133 -14.20 3.74 -30.61
N THR A 134 -14.14 3.39 -29.31
CA THR A 134 -14.99 4.01 -28.28
C THR A 134 -14.66 5.50 -28.12
N ALA A 135 -13.38 5.85 -28.00
CA ALA A 135 -12.92 7.24 -27.89
C ALA A 135 -13.37 8.07 -29.10
N TYR A 136 -13.25 7.54 -30.32
CA TYR A 136 -13.69 8.21 -31.54
C TYR A 136 -15.20 8.51 -31.52
N VAL A 137 -16.03 7.52 -31.14
CA VAL A 137 -17.48 7.71 -31.07
C VAL A 137 -17.86 8.75 -30.02
N LEU A 138 -17.27 8.70 -28.82
CA LEU A 138 -17.52 9.67 -27.75
C LEU A 138 -17.07 11.08 -28.16
N ALA A 139 -15.87 11.22 -28.70
CA ALA A 139 -15.35 12.50 -29.17
C ALA A 139 -16.20 13.09 -30.30
N ARG A 140 -16.66 12.27 -31.26
CA ARG A 140 -17.51 12.71 -32.37
C ARG A 140 -18.88 13.18 -31.89
N ARG A 141 -19.42 12.57 -30.82
CA ARG A 141 -20.68 12.99 -30.19
C ARG A 141 -20.52 14.34 -29.48
N ILE A 142 -19.43 14.50 -28.73
CA ILE A 142 -19.12 15.73 -27.98
C ILE A 142 -18.85 16.91 -28.93
N ALA A 143 -18.09 16.67 -30.01
CA ALA A 143 -17.70 17.71 -30.96
C ALA A 143 -18.87 18.42 -31.68
N ARG A 144 -20.08 17.84 -31.65
CA ARG A 144 -21.30 18.47 -32.21
C ARG A 144 -21.93 19.49 -31.26
N ARG A 145 -21.44 19.62 -30.03
CA ARG A 145 -22.00 20.50 -28.99
C ARG A 145 -21.02 21.64 -28.68
N PRO A 146 -21.51 22.87 -28.43
CA PRO A 146 -20.64 24.00 -28.09
C PRO A 146 -20.04 23.91 -26.68
N ARG A 147 -20.61 23.08 -25.80
CA ARG A 147 -20.13 22.79 -24.44
C ARG A 147 -20.40 21.32 -24.10
N ALA A 148 -19.47 20.70 -23.37
CA ALA A 148 -19.60 19.34 -22.85
C ALA A 148 -18.80 19.18 -21.56
N ASP A 149 -19.24 18.27 -20.69
CA ASP A 149 -18.50 17.85 -19.50
C ASP A 149 -17.63 16.64 -19.86
N LEU A 150 -16.31 16.83 -19.96
CA LEU A 150 -15.40 15.75 -20.36
C LEU A 150 -15.31 14.62 -19.34
N VAL A 151 -15.55 14.90 -18.05
CA VAL A 151 -15.49 13.86 -17.02
C VAL A 151 -16.68 12.93 -17.17
N GLU A 152 -17.90 13.48 -17.22
CA GLU A 152 -19.13 12.69 -17.30
C GLU A 152 -19.42 12.14 -18.70
N GLU A 153 -19.03 12.85 -19.77
CA GLU A 153 -19.39 12.46 -21.15
C GLU A 153 -18.27 11.70 -21.89
N PHE A 154 -17.02 11.77 -21.44
CA PHE A 154 -15.89 11.05 -22.04
C PHE A 154 -15.22 10.09 -21.06
N CYS A 155 -14.61 10.60 -19.98
CA CYS A 155 -13.77 9.79 -19.09
C CYS A 155 -14.55 8.69 -18.36
N ARG A 156 -15.81 8.95 -17.98
CA ARG A 156 -16.66 7.96 -17.31
C ARG A 156 -17.09 6.81 -18.23
N TRP A 157 -17.07 7.02 -19.54
CA TRP A 157 -17.57 6.07 -20.54
C TRP A 157 -16.47 5.36 -21.33
N LEU A 158 -15.22 5.79 -21.18
CA LEU A 158 -14.05 5.17 -21.80
C LEU A 158 -13.46 4.09 -20.90
#